data_AF-A0A0Q7VA62-F1
#
_entry.id   AF-A0A0Q7VA62-F1
#
_cell.length_a   1.000
_cell.length_b   1.000
_cell.length_c   1.000
_cell.angle_alpha   90.00
_cell.angle_beta   90.00
_cell.angle_gamma   90.00
#
_symmetry.space_group_name_H-M   'P 1'
#
loop_
_entity.id
_entity.type
_entity.pdbx_description
1 polymer ?
#
loop_
_entity_poly.entity_id
_entity_poly.type
_entity_poly.pdbx_seq_one_letter_code
_entity_poly.pdbx_strand_id
1 'polypeptide(L)' 'MATTTALKLGEYVVTEAGFGADLGAEKFFDIKCRKAGLKPAAAVIVATVRAMKMNGGVKKEDLGPENVAA' A
#
# COMPACT_ATOMS: atom_id res chain seq x y z
N MET A 1 -1.30 -10.73 16.64
CA MET A 1 -2.47 -11.57 16.99
C MET A 1 -3.42 -11.69 15.81
N ALA A 2 -4.15 -10.64 15.39
CA ALA A 2 -5.17 -10.73 14.32
C ALA A 2 -4.68 -11.36 13.00
N THR A 3 -3.57 -10.87 12.42
CA THR A 3 -3.03 -11.42 11.15
C THR A 3 -2.70 -12.92 11.26
N THR A 4 -2.12 -13.36 12.39
CA THR A 4 -1.80 -14.78 12.62
C THR A 4 -3.05 -15.63 12.80
N THR A 5 -4.08 -15.12 13.50
CA THR A 5 -5.36 -15.82 13.62
C THR A 5 -6.01 -15.99 12.26
N ALA A 6 -6.05 -14.94 11.44
CA ALA A 6 -6.60 -15.00 10.10
C ALA A 6 -5.86 -16.02 9.21
N LEU A 7 -4.52 -16.10 9.29
CA LEU A 7 -3.72 -17.06 8.52
C LEU A 7 -4.00 -18.53 8.87
N LYS A 8 -4.58 -18.80 10.04
CA LYS A 8 -4.97 -20.16 10.44
C LYS A 8 -6.38 -20.56 9.96
N LEU A 9 -7.19 -19.58 9.56
CA LEU A 9 -8.61 -19.77 9.28
C LEU A 9 -8.97 -19.51 7.81
N GLY A 10 -8.24 -18.62 7.13
CA GLY A 10 -8.48 -18.25 5.75
C GLY A 10 -7.40 -18.77 4.81
N GLU A 11 -7.79 -19.06 3.57
CA GLU A 11 -6.85 -19.41 2.49
C GLU A 11 -5.98 -18.21 2.08
N TYR A 12 -6.56 -17.01 2.14
CA TYR A 12 -5.87 -15.75 1.86
C TYR A 12 -6.21 -14.72 2.94
N VAL A 13 -5.19 -13.97 3.37
CA VAL A 13 -5.33 -12.87 4.31
C VAL A 13 -4.83 -11.59 3.67
N VAL A 14 -5.75 -10.67 3.39
CA VAL A 14 -5.43 -9.32 2.97
C VAL A 14 -5.35 -8.43 4.21
N THR A 15 -4.23 -7.73 4.37
CA THR A 15 -4.01 -6.74 5.42
C THR A 15 -3.30 -5.55 4.80
N GLU A 16 -3.46 -4.37 5.38
CA GLU A 16 -2.80 -3.15 4.92
C GLU A 16 -1.84 -2.59 5.97
N ALA A 17 -1.03 -1.63 5.54
CA ALA A 17 -0.22 -0.77 6.38
C ALA A 17 -0.52 0.68 6.00
N GLY A 18 -0.63 1.57 6.99
CA GLY A 18 -0.98 2.97 6.75
C GLY A 18 0.14 3.79 6.10
N PHE A 19 -0.22 4.90 5.46
CA PHE A 19 0.67 5.74 4.63
C PHE A 19 1.19 5.02 3.38
N GLY A 20 2.17 5.64 2.69
CA GLY A 20 2.81 5.07 1.51
C GLY A 20 3.73 3.88 1.83
N ALA A 21 4.23 3.24 0.77
CA ALA A 21 5.12 2.09 0.91
C ALA A 21 6.47 2.45 1.57
N ASP A 22 6.88 3.70 1.46
CA ASP A 22 8.05 4.30 2.09
C ASP A 22 7.99 4.32 3.63
N LEU A 23 6.79 4.34 4.21
CA LEU A 23 6.60 4.36 5.66
C LEU A 23 5.86 3.13 6.18
N GLY A 24 4.69 2.84 5.61
CA GLY A 24 3.82 1.77 6.07
C GLY A 24 4.38 0.40 5.73
N ALA A 25 4.69 0.20 4.45
CA ALA A 25 5.17 -1.08 3.97
C ALA A 25 6.55 -1.39 4.54
N GLU A 26 7.50 -0.44 4.55
CA GLU A 26 8.81 -0.60 5.19
C GLU A 26 8.67 -1.11 6.62
N LYS A 27 7.90 -0.43 7.49
CA LYS A 27 7.66 -0.90 8.87
C LYS A 27 6.98 -2.27 8.93
N PHE A 28 6.06 -2.56 8.01
CA PHE A 28 5.41 -3.86 7.94
C PHE A 28 6.42 -4.98 7.63
N PHE A 29 7.30 -4.79 6.65
CA PHE A 29 8.31 -5.78 6.26
C PHE A 29 9.44 -5.86 7.29
N ASP A 30 10.01 -4.73 7.69
CA ASP A 30 11.22 -4.69 8.51
C ASP A 30 10.97 -4.87 10.01
N ILE A 31 9.80 -4.48 10.52
CA ILE A 31 9.49 -4.61 11.95
C ILE A 31 8.47 -5.74 12.18
N LYS A 32 7.28 -5.65 11.58
CA LYS A 32 6.19 -6.59 11.88
C LYS A 32 6.49 -8.00 11.36
N CYS A 33 6.90 -8.16 10.10
CA CYS A 33 7.19 -9.47 9.54
C CYS A 33 8.38 -10.14 10.24
N ARG A 34 9.45 -9.37 10.47
CA ARG A 34 10.63 -9.85 11.22
C ARG A 34 10.29 -10.32 12.63
N LYS A 35 9.50 -9.54 13.38
CA LYS A 35 9.12 -9.91 14.77
C LYS A 35 8.05 -11.00 14.86
N ALA A 36 7.13 -11.07 13.89
CA ALA A 36 5.98 -11.98 13.94
C ALA A 36 6.15 -13.24 13.06
N GLY A 37 7.28 -13.39 12.36
CA GLY A 37 7.54 -14.53 11.47
C GLY A 37 6.59 -14.59 10.27
N LEU A 38 6.08 -13.43 9.81
CA LEU A 38 5.17 -13.36 8.67
C LEU A 38 5.97 -13.30 7.37
N LYS A 39 5.47 -13.97 6.32
CA LYS A 39 6.05 -13.94 4.98
C LYS A 39 4.95 -13.60 3.97
N PRO A 40 4.78 -12.32 3.61
CA PRO A 40 3.81 -11.93 2.58
C PRO A 40 4.11 -12.61 1.24
N ALA A 41 3.07 -13.15 0.59
CA ALA A 41 3.21 -13.82 -0.71
C ALA A 41 3.15 -12.84 -1.89
N ALA A 42 2.49 -11.69 -1.70
CA ALA A 42 2.35 -10.63 -2.68
C ALA A 42 2.15 -9.28 -1.97
N ALA A 43 2.41 -8.19 -2.69
CA ALA A 43 2.10 -6.84 -2.26
C ALA A 43 1.27 -6.14 -3.36
N VAL A 44 0.29 -5.33 -2.94
CA VAL A 44 -0.54 -4.52 -3.85
C VAL A 44 -0.26 -3.05 -3.56
N ILE A 45 0.23 -2.32 -4.56
CA ILE A 45 0.48 -0.87 -4.46
C ILE A 45 -0.72 -0.16 -5.10
N VAL A 46 -1.50 0.52 -4.28
CA VAL A 46 -2.66 1.30 -4.75
C VAL A 46 -2.17 2.64 -5.28
N ALA A 47 -2.57 2.98 -6.50
CA ALA A 47 -2.33 4.29 -7.12
C ALA A 47 -3.62 4.81 -7.76
N THR A 48 -3.74 6.12 -7.89
CA THR A 48 -4.84 6.76 -8.62
C THR A 48 -4.28 7.71 -9.67
N VAL A 49 -4.96 7.81 -10.82
CA VAL A 49 -4.55 8.72 -11.91
C VAL A 49 -4.39 10.16 -11.39
N ARG A 50 -5.32 10.63 -10.55
CA ARG A 50 -5.24 11.97 -9.96
C ARG A 50 -4.05 12.15 -9.01
N ALA A 51 -3.71 11.12 -8.21
CA ALA A 51 -2.52 11.19 -7.35
C ALA A 51 -1.23 11.23 -8.19
N MET A 52 -1.17 10.48 -9.30
CA MET A 52 -0.01 10.52 -10.19
C MET A 52 0.17 11.91 -10.82
N LYS A 53 -0.89 12.47 -11.43
CA LYS A 53 -0.86 13.86 -11.96
C LYS A 53 -0.44 14.89 -10.90
N MET A 54 -0.93 14.75 -9.68
CA MET A 54 -0.58 15.66 -8.58
C MET A 54 0.90 15.56 -8.22
N ASN A 55 1.47 14.36 -8.18
CA ASN A 55 2.91 14.17 -7.99
C ASN A 55 3.73 14.64 -9.20
N GLY A 56 3.15 14.65 -10.40
CA GLY A 56 3.71 15.25 -11.61
C GLY A 56 3.62 16.78 -11.66
N GLY A 57 3.06 17.43 -10.64
CA GLY A 57 3.01 18.89 -10.51
C GLY A 57 1.70 19.55 -10.93
N VAL A 58 0.67 18.77 -11.30
CA VAL A 58 -0.67 19.31 -11.58
C VAL A 58 -1.32 19.76 -10.27
N LYS A 59 -1.87 20.97 -10.26
CA LYS A 59 -2.57 21.51 -9.10
C LYS A 59 -3.83 20.72 -8.79
N LYS A 60 -4.23 20.70 -7.53
CA LYS A 60 -5.36 19.90 -7.04
C LYS A 60 -6.67 20.23 -7.77
N GLU A 61 -6.85 21.50 -8.12
CA GLU A 61 -8.01 22.04 -8.82
C GLU A 61 -8.08 21.56 -10.28
N ASP A 62 -6.94 21.21 -10.88
CA ASP A 62 -6.77 20.88 -12.30
C ASP A 62 -6.65 19.37 -12.57
N LEU A 63 -7.01 18.51 -11.59
CA LEU A 63 -6.85 17.05 -11.72
C LEU A 63 -7.92 16.36 -12.59
N GLY A 64 -9.00 17.08 -12.92
CA GLY A 64 -10.16 16.56 -13.67
C GLY A 64 -9.86 16.22 -15.14
N PRO A 65 -9.32 17.18 -15.93
CA PRO A 65 -8.99 16.94 -17.34
C PRO A 65 -8.00 15.80 -17.54
N GLU A 66 -8.10 15.11 -18.68
CA GLU A 66 -7.08 14.15 -19.11
C GLU A 66 -5.73 14.86 -19.28
N ASN A 67 -4.67 14.22 -18.80
CA ASN A 67 -3.29 14.69 -19.01
C ASN A 67 -2.37 13.48 -18.92
N VAL A 68 -1.84 13.05 -20.07
CA VAL A 68 -0.97 11.87 -20.20
C VAL A 68 0.50 12.21 -19.94
N ALA A 69 0.88 13.48 -20.10
CA ALA A 69 2.26 13.95 -19.92
C ALA A 69 2.61 14.28 -18.46
N ALA A 70 1.59 14.38 -17.60
CA ALA A 70 1.72 14.62 -16.17
C ALA A 70 1.80 13.34 -15.34
#